data_AF-A0A4Z1JBF1-F1
#
_entry.id   AF-A0A4Z1JBF1-F1
#
_cell.length_a   1.000
_cell.length_b   1.000
_cell.length_c   1.000
_cell.angle_alpha   90.00
_cell.angle_beta   90.00
_cell.angle_gamma   90.00
#
_symmetry.space_group_name_H-M   'P 1'
#
loop_
_entity.id
_entity.type
_entity.pdbx_description
1 polymer ?
#
loop_
_entity_poly.entity_id
_entity_poly.type
_entity_poly.pdbx_seq_one_letter_code
_entity_poly.pdbx_strand_id
1 'polypeptide(L)'
;MTSEASKPSNLDPSALGTKEYWDNLYNREISNHELDATDVGTIWFDDSSAEDKVVDFLNGEIFEKDLLGLGKGRRRKDFGLLNLGTGNGHFLVRLREGGEDSDEDEDEAEEEEETEEGREKEAPGKK
;
A
#
# COMPACT_ATOMS: atom_id res chain seq x y z
N MET A 1 38.45 -13.55 33.17
CA MET A 1 38.64 -14.10 31.80
C MET A 1 37.32 -13.90 31.08
N THR A 2 37.22 -12.87 30.24
CA THR A 2 36.04 -12.59 29.43
C THR A 2 36.08 -13.49 28.20
N SER A 3 35.09 -14.37 28.07
CA SER A 3 34.89 -15.17 26.87
C SER A 3 34.45 -14.26 25.72
N GLU A 4 35.32 -14.06 24.73
CA GLU A 4 34.95 -13.49 23.44
C GLU A 4 33.88 -14.39 22.79
N ALA A 5 32.66 -13.88 22.59
CA ALA A 5 31.60 -14.60 21.90
C ALA A 5 31.97 -14.74 20.42
N SER A 6 32.21 -15.98 19.95
CA SER A 6 32.53 -16.24 18.55
C SER A 6 31.36 -15.87 17.64
N LYS A 7 31.63 -15.04 16.62
CA LYS A 7 30.64 -14.63 15.63
C LYS A 7 30.07 -15.86 14.91
N PRO A 8 28.74 -16.00 14.77
CA PRO A 8 28.15 -17.15 14.09
C PRO A 8 28.62 -17.21 12.64
N SER A 9 28.82 -18.43 12.13
CA SER A 9 29.15 -18.68 10.73
C SER A 9 27.98 -18.27 9.84
N ASN A 10 28.28 -17.77 8.63
CA ASN A 10 27.26 -17.49 7.63
C ASN A 10 26.52 -18.78 7.25
N LEU A 11 25.25 -18.62 6.87
CA LEU A 11 24.46 -19.68 6.26
C LEU A 11 24.99 -20.00 4.86
N ASP A 12 24.79 -21.25 4.44
CA ASP A 12 25.09 -21.66 3.08
C ASP A 12 24.19 -20.92 2.07
N PRO A 13 24.70 -20.64 0.85
CA PRO A 13 23.89 -20.03 -0.21
C PRO A 13 22.63 -20.85 -0.52
N SER A 14 21.50 -20.17 -0.70
CA SER A 14 20.22 -20.80 -1.07
C SER A 14 20.01 -20.78 -2.58
N ALA A 15 19.31 -21.79 -3.10
CA ALA A 15 18.84 -21.83 -4.48
C ALA A 15 17.96 -20.60 -4.82
N LEU A 16 17.16 -20.11 -3.85
CA LEU A 16 16.33 -18.92 -4.00
C LEU A 16 17.14 -17.62 -4.22
N GLY A 17 18.45 -17.65 -3.95
CA GLY A 17 19.35 -16.53 -4.22
C GLY A 17 19.91 -16.50 -5.65
N THR A 18 19.51 -17.43 -6.52
CA THR A 18 20.13 -17.60 -7.84
C THR A 18 19.20 -17.17 -8.98
N LYS A 19 19.76 -16.51 -10.00
CA LYS A 19 19.02 -16.15 -11.22
C LYS A 19 18.43 -17.37 -11.91
N GLU A 20 19.20 -18.45 -12.00
CA GLU A 20 18.78 -19.69 -12.67
C GLU A 20 17.52 -20.29 -12.06
N TYR A 21 17.40 -20.29 -10.72
CA TYR A 21 16.19 -20.76 -10.06
C TYR A 21 14.96 -19.93 -10.49
N TRP A 22 15.08 -18.60 -10.46
CA TRP A 22 13.97 -17.70 -10.81
C TRP A 22 13.62 -17.76 -12.30
N ASP A 23 14.60 -17.82 -13.19
CA ASP A 23 14.36 -17.99 -14.63
C ASP A 23 13.57 -19.28 -14.90
N ASN A 24 13.97 -20.39 -14.28
CA ASN A 24 13.30 -21.68 -14.45
C ASN A 24 11.87 -21.66 -13.86
N LEU A 25 11.68 -21.01 -12.72
CA LEU A 25 10.36 -20.84 -12.12
C LEU A 25 9.43 -20.05 -13.05
N TYR A 26 9.85 -18.87 -13.51
CA TYR A 26 9.02 -18.00 -14.35
C TYR A 26 8.75 -18.61 -15.72
N ASN A 27 9.71 -19.29 -16.34
CA ASN A 27 9.47 -20.01 -17.60
C ASN A 27 8.37 -21.07 -17.45
N ARG A 28 8.35 -21.77 -16.31
CA ARG A 28 7.31 -22.77 -16.02
C ARG A 28 5.95 -22.11 -15.81
N GLU A 29 5.89 -21.02 -15.04
CA GLU A 29 4.63 -20.30 -14.79
C GLU A 29 4.05 -19.72 -16.08
N ILE A 30 4.88 -19.12 -16.93
CA ILE A 30 4.46 -18.64 -18.25
C ILE A 30 3.92 -19.80 -19.10
N SER A 31 4.63 -20.93 -19.15
CA SER A 31 4.17 -22.11 -19.91
C SER A 31 2.84 -22.65 -19.38
N ASN A 32 2.63 -22.64 -18.06
CA ASN A 32 1.35 -23.05 -17.48
C ASN A 32 0.23 -22.08 -17.88
N HIS A 33 0.48 -20.77 -17.80
CA HIS A 33 -0.50 -19.74 -18.18
C HIS A 33 -0.88 -19.80 -19.67
N GLU A 34 0.07 -20.13 -20.55
CA GLU A 34 -0.19 -20.35 -21.98
C GLU A 34 -1.14 -21.55 -22.23
N LEU A 35 -1.09 -22.57 -21.35
CA LEU A 35 -1.97 -23.75 -21.43
C LEU A 35 -3.32 -23.52 -20.74
N ASP A 36 -3.34 -22.71 -19.69
CA ASP A 36 -4.52 -22.35 -18.91
C ASP A 36 -4.43 -20.89 -18.46
N ALA A 37 -5.17 -20.01 -19.11
CA ALA A 37 -5.18 -18.57 -18.80
C ALA A 37 -5.71 -18.26 -17.38
N THR A 38 -6.29 -19.23 -16.68
CA THR A 38 -6.71 -19.07 -15.27
C THR A 38 -5.58 -19.36 -14.28
N ASP A 39 -4.48 -19.99 -14.71
CA ASP A 39 -3.27 -20.12 -13.91
C ASP A 39 -2.50 -18.80 -13.95
N VAL A 40 -2.70 -17.97 -12.92
CA VAL A 40 -2.04 -16.65 -12.80
C VAL A 40 -0.60 -16.72 -12.27
N GLY A 41 -0.07 -17.93 -12.04
CA GLY A 41 1.21 -18.17 -11.40
C GLY A 41 1.16 -18.01 -9.88
N THR A 42 2.33 -18.08 -9.24
CA THR A 42 2.43 -18.06 -7.77
C THR A 42 2.23 -16.64 -7.22
N ILE A 43 1.20 -16.46 -6.41
CA ILE A 43 1.04 -15.31 -5.52
C ILE A 43 1.76 -15.65 -4.20
N TRP A 44 2.87 -14.97 -3.95
CA TRP A 44 3.69 -15.25 -2.76
C TRP A 44 3.00 -14.74 -1.50
N PHE A 45 2.92 -15.62 -0.49
CA PHE A 45 2.30 -15.35 0.82
C PHE A 45 0.78 -15.11 0.80
N ASP A 46 0.10 -15.59 -0.24
CA ASP A 46 -1.37 -15.54 -0.36
C ASP A 46 -2.08 -16.17 0.85
N ASP A 47 -1.50 -17.27 1.38
CA ASP A 47 -1.97 -17.97 2.58
C ASP A 47 -2.00 -17.11 3.86
N SER A 48 -1.26 -16.00 3.86
CA SER A 48 -1.16 -15.08 4.98
C SER A 48 -1.89 -13.76 4.75
N SER A 49 -2.52 -13.55 3.59
CA SER A 49 -3.10 -12.27 3.16
C SER A 49 -2.11 -11.11 3.31
N ALA A 50 -0.84 -11.34 2.93
CA ALA A 50 0.23 -10.39 3.14
C ALA A 50 -0.02 -9.06 2.41
N GLU A 51 -0.51 -9.12 1.18
CA GLU A 51 -0.75 -7.95 0.35
C GLU A 51 -1.77 -6.99 0.97
N ASP A 52 -2.90 -7.51 1.44
CA ASP A 52 -3.95 -6.72 2.11
C ASP A 52 -3.42 -6.02 3.35
N LYS A 53 -2.69 -6.75 4.20
CA LYS A 53 -2.11 -6.20 5.43
C LYS A 53 -1.13 -5.06 5.16
N VAL A 54 -0.34 -5.16 4.10
CA VAL A 54 0.58 -4.09 3.72
C VAL A 54 -0.19 -2.88 3.19
N VAL A 55 -1.25 -3.09 2.38
CA VAL A 55 -2.11 -2.01 1.91
C VAL A 55 -2.77 -1.28 3.09
N ASP A 56 -3.36 -2.03 4.03
CA ASP A 56 -4.01 -1.46 5.22
C ASP A 56 -3.02 -0.65 6.06
N PHE A 57 -1.80 -1.15 6.23
CA PHE A 57 -0.74 -0.44 6.94
C PHE A 57 -0.32 0.85 6.20
N LEU A 58 -0.17 0.81 4.89
CA LEU A 58 0.16 1.99 4.09
C LEU A 58 -0.94 3.06 4.23
N ASN A 59 -2.21 2.66 4.11
CA ASN A 59 -3.33 3.59 4.19
C ASN A 59 -3.46 4.19 5.60
N GLY A 60 -3.54 3.36 6.64
CA GLY A 60 -3.77 3.83 8.00
C GLY A 60 -2.56 4.47 8.68
N GLU A 61 -1.38 3.85 8.59
CA GLU A 61 -0.21 4.34 9.33
C GLU A 61 0.58 5.38 8.54
N ILE A 62 0.77 5.16 7.24
CA ILE A 62 1.64 6.03 6.44
C ILE A 62 0.88 7.24 5.91
N PHE A 63 -0.30 7.06 5.32
CA PHE A 63 -1.04 8.16 4.69
C PHE A 63 -1.96 8.91 5.66
N GLU A 64 -2.77 8.22 6.46
CA GLU A 64 -3.68 8.87 7.42
C GLU A 64 -2.95 9.44 8.64
N LYS A 65 -2.10 8.63 9.29
CA LYS A 65 -1.43 9.03 10.55
C LYS A 65 -0.10 9.75 10.34
N ASP A 66 0.39 9.85 9.10
CA ASP A 66 1.67 10.45 8.75
C ASP A 66 2.83 9.90 9.61
N LEU A 67 2.87 8.57 9.83
CA LEU A 67 3.84 7.93 10.73
C LEU A 67 5.30 8.25 10.35
N LEU A 68 5.56 8.48 9.06
CA LEU A 68 6.88 8.80 8.53
C LEU A 68 7.18 10.32 8.50
N GLY A 69 6.23 11.17 8.88
CA GLY A 69 6.39 12.63 8.87
C GLY A 69 6.64 13.20 7.48
N LEU A 70 6.02 12.62 6.45
CA LEU A 70 6.16 13.00 5.06
C LEU A 70 5.27 14.18 4.67
N GLY A 71 4.36 14.58 5.56
CA GLY A 71 3.55 15.79 5.44
C GLY A 71 2.05 15.48 5.42
N LYS A 72 1.30 16.19 6.25
CA LYS A 72 -0.16 16.10 6.30
C LYS A 72 -0.80 16.52 4.97
N GLY A 73 -1.86 15.81 4.58
CA GLY A 73 -2.61 16.08 3.35
C GLY A 73 -1.95 15.53 2.08
N ARG A 74 -0.84 14.80 2.21
CA ARG A 74 -0.25 14.03 1.09
C ARG A 74 -1.12 12.80 0.84
N ARG A 75 -1.52 12.61 -0.41
CA ARG A 75 -2.24 11.42 -0.86
C ARG A 75 -1.26 10.36 -1.34
N ARG A 76 -1.72 9.12 -1.41
CA ARG A 76 -0.94 7.98 -1.93
C ARG A 76 -0.25 8.28 -3.27
N LYS A 77 -0.93 8.98 -4.18
CA LYS A 77 -0.39 9.38 -5.50
C LYS A 77 0.80 10.35 -5.44
N ASP A 78 1.01 11.00 -4.31
CA ASP A 78 2.14 11.88 -4.08
C ASP A 78 3.42 11.11 -3.68
N PHE A 79 3.35 9.78 -3.57
CA PHE A 79 4.44 8.91 -3.16
C PHE A 79 4.85 7.93 -4.26
N GLY A 80 6.16 7.71 -4.38
CA GLY A 80 6.71 6.62 -5.18
C GLY A 80 6.90 5.37 -4.31
N LEU A 81 6.27 4.26 -4.69
CA LEU A 81 6.46 2.96 -4.04
C LEU A 81 7.28 2.05 -4.96
N LEU A 82 8.30 1.38 -4.40
CA LEU A 82 9.14 0.40 -5.08
C LEU A 82 8.91 -0.98 -4.47
N ASN A 83 8.37 -1.92 -5.25
CA ASN A 83 8.29 -3.32 -4.86
C ASN A 83 9.53 -4.08 -5.36
N LEU A 84 10.34 -4.61 -4.44
CA LEU A 84 11.53 -5.39 -4.77
C LEU A 84 11.20 -6.88 -4.75
N GLY A 85 11.53 -7.60 -5.83
CA GLY A 85 11.16 -9.01 -5.97
C GLY A 85 9.66 -9.17 -6.24
N THR A 86 9.12 -8.40 -7.17
CA THR A 86 7.66 -8.30 -7.41
C THR A 86 6.96 -9.56 -7.93
N GLY A 87 7.69 -10.66 -8.19
CA GLY A 87 7.12 -11.89 -8.74
C GLY A 87 6.40 -11.66 -10.06
N ASN A 88 5.22 -12.25 -10.19
CA ASN A 88 4.29 -12.05 -11.31
C ASN A 88 3.62 -10.65 -11.32
N GLY A 89 3.91 -9.79 -10.34
CA GLY A 89 3.36 -8.43 -10.25
C GLY A 89 2.01 -8.33 -9.55
N HIS A 90 1.46 -9.40 -8.98
CA HIS A 90 0.16 -9.39 -8.31
C HIS A 90 0.04 -8.27 -7.26
N PHE A 91 1.03 -8.16 -6.37
CA PHE A 91 1.04 -7.10 -5.36
C PHE A 91 1.08 -5.68 -5.94
N LEU A 92 1.67 -5.45 -7.13
CA LEU A 92 1.64 -4.14 -7.77
C LEU A 92 0.23 -3.76 -8.23
N VAL A 93 -0.55 -4.73 -8.71
CA VAL A 93 -1.97 -4.54 -9.05
C VAL A 93 -2.75 -4.23 -7.78
N ARG A 94 -2.56 -5.03 -6.72
CA ARG A 94 -3.23 -4.82 -5.43
C ARG A 94 -2.88 -3.46 -4.78
N LEU A 95 -1.63 -3.01 -4.91
CA LEU A 95 -1.18 -1.68 -4.47
C LEU A 95 -1.83 -0.55 -5.27
N ARG A 96 -2.21 -0.76 -6.52
CA ARG A 96 -2.91 0.23 -7.31
C ARG A 96 -4.39 0.31 -6.90
N GLU A 97 -5.04 -0.84 -6.79
CA GLU A 97 -6.46 -0.96 -6.45
C GLU A 97 -6.75 -0.47 -5.02
N GLY A 98 -5.86 -0.74 -4.06
CA GLY A 98 -6.01 -0.29 -2.68
C GLY A 98 -5.83 1.21 -2.44
N GLY A 99 -5.77 2.01 -3.51
CA GLY A 99 -5.54 3.46 -3.47
C GLY A 99 -6.65 4.31 -4.07
N GLU A 100 -7.72 3.72 -4.64
CA GLU A 100 -8.73 4.45 -5.42
C GLU A 100 -10.03 4.81 -4.63
N ASP A 101 -10.15 4.45 -3.34
CA ASP A 101 -11.42 4.57 -2.59
C ASP A 101 -11.73 5.95 -1.95
N SER A 102 -11.20 7.08 -2.44
CA SER A 102 -11.49 8.38 -1.78
C SER A 102 -11.66 9.61 -2.67
N ASP A 103 -11.60 9.49 -3.99
CA ASP A 103 -11.68 10.66 -4.89
C ASP A 103 -13.09 10.81 -5.56
N GLU A 104 -14.12 10.01 -5.22
CA GLU A 104 -15.49 10.14 -5.80
C GLU A 104 -16.51 10.92 -4.93
N ASP A 105 -16.23 11.25 -3.66
CA ASP A 105 -17.25 11.80 -2.74
C ASP A 105 -16.98 13.24 -2.20
N GLU A 106 -15.88 13.92 -2.57
CA GLU A 106 -15.53 15.22 -1.94
C GLU A 106 -15.89 16.49 -2.74
N ASP A 107 -16.36 16.38 -3.99
CA ASP A 107 -16.64 17.58 -4.82
C ASP A 107 -18.05 18.19 -4.63
N GLU A 108 -18.96 17.59 -3.83
CA GLU A 108 -20.34 18.09 -3.66
C GLU A 108 -20.66 18.74 -2.30
N ALA A 109 -19.75 18.76 -1.33
CA ALA A 109 -20.08 19.15 0.05
C ALA A 109 -19.78 20.61 0.45
N GLU A 110 -19.09 21.41 -0.38
CA GLU A 110 -18.59 22.74 0.06
C GLU A 110 -19.53 23.94 -0.20
N GLU A 111 -20.74 23.78 -0.75
CA GLU A 111 -21.61 24.95 -1.07
C GLU A 111 -22.72 25.30 -0.05
N GLU A 112 -22.98 24.51 1.01
CA GLU A 112 -24.20 24.75 1.84
C GLU A 112 -24.00 25.46 3.20
N GLU A 113 -22.79 25.71 3.72
CA GLU A 113 -22.64 26.23 5.11
C GLU A 113 -22.54 27.76 5.30
N GLU A 114 -22.60 28.59 4.25
CA GLU A 114 -22.45 30.06 4.42
C GLU A 114 -23.76 30.87 4.63
N THR A 115 -24.92 30.26 4.88
CA THR A 115 -26.20 31.01 5.00
C THR A 115 -26.96 30.89 6.31
N GLU A 116 -26.30 30.82 7.48
CA GLU A 116 -27.06 30.90 8.76
C GLU A 116 -26.42 31.72 9.90
N GLU A 117 -25.45 32.62 9.64
CA GLU A 117 -24.88 33.50 10.70
C GLU A 117 -25.36 34.96 10.65
N GLY A 118 -26.49 35.23 9.98
CA GLY A 118 -26.92 36.58 9.64
C GLY A 118 -28.26 37.05 10.22
N ARG A 119 -28.76 36.55 11.35
CA ARG A 119 -29.98 37.14 11.95
C ARG A 119 -30.06 37.01 13.46
N GLU A 120 -29.36 37.87 14.18
CA GLU A 120 -29.91 38.37 15.44
C GLU A 120 -29.39 39.76 15.81
N LYS A 121 -30.32 40.57 16.33
CA LYS A 121 -30.18 41.86 17.06
C LYS A 121 -30.46 43.14 16.28
N GLU A 122 -31.74 43.50 16.21
CA GLU A 122 -32.16 44.89 16.45
C GLU A 122 -33.41 44.96 17.34
N ALA A 123 -33.20 45.42 18.57
CA ALA A 123 -34.08 46.30 19.35
C ALA A 123 -33.10 47.18 20.18
N PRO A 124 -33.39 48.45 20.55
CA PRO A 124 -34.72 48.99 20.90
C PRO A 124 -34.98 50.47 20.47
N GLY A 125 -36.22 50.97 20.60
CA GLY A 125 -36.45 52.42 20.50
C GLY A 125 -37.89 52.94 20.57
N LYS A 126 -38.29 53.40 21.76
CA LYS A 126 -39.47 54.22 22.14
C LYS A 126 -40.03 55.20 21.07
N LYS A 127 -41.36 55.18 20.89
CA LYS A 127 -42.32 56.18 21.43
C LYS A 127 -43.75 55.68 21.27
#